data_AF-A0A382HS67-F1
#
_entry.id   AF-A0A382HS67-F1
#
_cell.length_a   1.000
_cell.length_b   1.000
_cell.length_c   1.000
_cell.angle_alpha   90.00
_cell.angle_beta   90.00
_cell.angle_gamma   90.00
#
_symmetry.space_group_name_H-M   'P 1'
#
loop_
_entity.id
_entity.type
_entity.pdbx_description
1 polymer ?
#
loop_
_entity_poly.entity_id
_entity_poly.type
_entity_poly.pdbx_seq_one_letter_code
_entity_poly.pdbx_strand_id
1 'polypeptide(L)' 'MNNEIRRILISGATGYVADQMLPSFRDRYETVLVDTRKENRRGESVQGVHIADLIDPDRSKYSQLFAGVDA' A
#
# COMPACT_ATOMS: atom_id res chain seq x y z
N MET A 1 -12.99 -20.08 -13.19
CA MET A 1 -11.95 -19.05 -13.04
C MET A 1 -11.58 -19.04 -11.58
N ASN A 2 -10.37 -19.47 -11.22
CA ASN A 2 -9.92 -19.40 -9.82
C ASN A 2 -9.97 -17.94 -9.40
N ASN A 3 -10.86 -17.61 -8.46
CA ASN A 3 -11.01 -16.25 -7.97
C ASN A 3 -9.96 -16.03 -6.87
N GLU A 4 -8.68 -16.12 -7.24
CA GLU A 4 -7.59 -15.81 -6.33
C GLU A 4 -7.69 -14.32 -5.95
N ILE A 5 -7.69 -14.05 -4.65
CA ILE A 5 -7.65 -12.68 -4.14
C ILE A 5 -6.32 -12.10 -4.58
N ARG A 6 -6.37 -11.09 -5.45
CA ARG A 6 -5.16 -10.42 -5.94
C ARG A 6 -4.52 -9.62 -4.81
N ARG A 7 -3.20 -9.73 -4.68
CA ARG A 7 -2.39 -8.94 -3.76
C ARG A 7 -1.84 -7.74 -4.50
N ILE A 8 -2.16 -6.53 -4.03
CA ILE A 8 -1.80 -5.29 -4.73
C ILE A 8 -1.02 -4.36 -3.83
N LEU A 9 -0.03 -3.67 -4.38
CA LEU A 9 0.75 -2.66 -3.67
C LEU A 9 0.28 -1.26 -4.02
N ILE A 10 0.00 -0.45 -3.00
CA ILE A 10 -0.37 0.95 -3.17
C ILE A 10 0.76 1.81 -2.61
N SER A 11 1.55 2.43 -3.50
CA SER A 11 2.52 3.46 -3.14
C SER A 11 1.82 4.81 -2.96
N GLY A 12 2.23 5.59 -1.97
CA GLY A 12 1.54 6.83 -1.61
C GLY A 12 0.18 6.55 -0.97
N ALA A 13 0.09 5.48 -0.17
CA ALA A 13 -1.15 4.98 0.43
C ALA A 13 -1.88 5.99 1.34
N THR A 14 -1.20 7.04 1.80
CA THR A 14 -1.79 8.15 2.58
C THR A 14 -2.19 9.34 1.72
N GLY A 15 -1.96 9.26 0.40
CA GLY A 15 -2.32 10.27 -0.57
C GLY A 15 -3.83 10.40 -0.75
N TYR A 16 -4.25 11.52 -1.34
CA TYR A 16 -5.66 11.81 -1.58
C TYR A 16 -6.35 10.76 -2.46
N VAL A 17 -5.70 10.33 -3.55
CA VAL A 17 -6.28 9.34 -4.47
C VAL A 17 -6.40 7.98 -3.78
N ALA A 18 -5.35 7.55 -3.06
CA ALA A 18 -5.38 6.30 -2.32
C ALA A 18 -6.50 6.29 -1.27
N ASP A 19 -6.68 7.39 -0.53
CA ASP A 19 -7.72 7.53 0.49
C ASP A 19 -9.15 7.35 -0.07
N GLN A 20 -9.41 7.77 -1.31
CA GLN A 20 -10.71 7.54 -1.98
C GLN A 20 -10.90 6.08 -2.44
N MET A 21 -9.82 5.40 -2.83
CA MET A 21 -9.88 4.04 -3.39
C MET A 21 -9.79 2.94 -2.32
N LEU A 22 -9.11 3.22 -1.20
CA LEU A 22 -8.78 2.27 -0.15
C LEU A 22 -9.97 1.46 0.39
N PRO A 23 -11.15 2.06 0.68
CA PRO A 23 -12.29 1.29 1.17
C PRO A 23 -12.68 0.17 0.20
N SER A 24 -12.86 0.50 -1.08
CA SER A 24 -13.23 -0.48 -2.10
C SER A 24 -12.12 -1.49 -2.40
N PHE A 25 -10.86 -1.09 -2.26
CA PHE A 25 -9.71 -1.96 -2.53
C PHE A 25 -9.55 -3.01 -1.43
N ARG A 26 -9.73 -2.63 -0.16
CA ARG A 26 -9.67 -3.55 0.98
C ARG A 26 -10.76 -4.63 0.94
N ASP A 27 -11.92 -4.32 0.37
CA ASP A 27 -13.01 -5.29 0.22
C ASP A 27 -12.74 -6.34 -0.87
N ARG A 28 -11.82 -6.07 -1.80
CA ARG A 28 -11.63 -6.86 -3.04
C ARG A 28 -10.25 -7.50 -3.17
N TYR A 29 -9.26 -6.96 -2.46
CA TYR A 29 -7.85 -7.30 -2.64
C TYR A 29 -7.14 -7.42 -1.29
N GLU A 30 -6.11 -8.24 -1.26
CA GLU A 30 -5.09 -8.12 -0.23
C GLU A 30 -4.24 -6.88 -0.56
N THR A 31 -4.14 -5.94 0.38
CA THR A 31 -3.45 -4.66 0.13
C THR A 31 -2.14 -4.57 0.88
N VAL A 32 -1.07 -4.22 0.18
CA VAL A 32 0.22 -3.81 0.77
C VAL A 32 0.32 -2.30 0.62
N LEU A 33 0.18 -1.58 1.73
CA LEU A 33 0.14 -0.12 1.71
C LEU A 33 1.53 0.42 2.03
N VAL A 34 2.07 1.29 1.17
CA VAL A 34 3.41 1.87 1.35
C VAL A 34 3.37 3.38 1.20
N ASP A 35 4.00 4.08 2.13
CA ASP A 35 4.17 5.52 2.08
C ASP A 35 5.34 5.95 2.98
N THR A 36 5.78 7.21 2.90
CA THR A 36 6.81 7.77 3.79
C THR A 36 6.22 8.34 5.08
N ARG A 37 4.90 8.35 5.21
CA ARG A 37 4.15 8.86 6.37
C ARG A 37 2.97 7.97 6.73
N LYS A 38 2.46 8.11 7.96
CA LYS A 38 1.38 7.27 8.52
C LYS A 38 -0.02 7.87 8.40
N GLU A 39 -0.10 9.19 8.24
CA GLU A 39 -1.35 9.93 8.28
C GLU A 39 -1.76 10.42 6.90
N ASN A 40 -3.06 10.33 6.60
CA ASN A 40 -3.63 10.92 5.40
C ASN A 40 -3.67 12.45 5.48
N ARG A 41 -4.26 13.11 4.48
CA ARG A 41 -4.37 14.59 4.47
C ARG A 41 -5.31 15.16 5.51
N ARG A 42 -6.17 14.34 6.14
CA ARG A 42 -7.05 14.74 7.24
C ARG A 42 -6.41 14.59 8.62
N GLY A 43 -5.16 14.11 8.69
CA GLY A 43 -4.49 13.78 9.95
C GLY A 43 -4.96 12.45 10.55
N GLU A 44 -5.66 11.62 9.77
CA GLU A 44 -6.12 10.31 10.23
C GLU A 44 -5.07 9.25 9.92
N SER A 45 -4.83 8.35 10.88
CA SER A 45 -3.89 7.25 10.68
C SER A 45 -4.44 6.22 9.69
N VAL A 46 -3.68 5.94 8.64
CA VAL A 46 -4.03 4.89 7.67
C VAL A 46 -3.49 3.56 8.21
N GLN A 47 -4.40 2.66 8.59
CA GLN A 47 -4.01 1.36 9.14
C GLN A 47 -3.30 0.47 8.11
N GLY A 48 -2.29 -0.28 8.56
CA GLY A 48 -1.56 -1.24 7.71
C GLY A 48 -0.53 -0.62 6.76
N VAL A 49 -0.22 0.67 6.89
CA VAL A 49 0.85 1.31 6.10
C VAL A 49 2.23 0.87 6.59
N HIS A 50 3.03 0.37 5.66
CA HIS A 50 4.48 0.24 5.80
C HIS A 50 5.13 1.59 5.51
N ILE A 51 5.88 2.09 6.48
CA ILE A 51 6.67 3.32 6.31
C ILE A 51 7.98 2.96 5.62
N ALA A 52 8.09 3.29 4.34
CA ALA A 52 9.28 3.04 3.55
C ALA A 52 9.47 4.10 2.47
N ASP A 53 10.73 4.47 2.23
CA ASP A 53 11.10 5.31 1.11
C ASP A 53 11.45 4.42 -0.10
N LEU A 54 10.56 4.39 -1.08
CA LEU A 54 10.72 3.58 -2.30
C LEU A 54 11.75 4.14 -3.28
N ILE A 55 12.28 5.35 -3.06
CA ILE A 55 13.40 5.89 -3.83
C ILE A 55 14.75 5.69 -3.12
N ASP A 56 14.77 5.09 -1.93
CA ASP A 56 16.02 4.74 -1.24
C ASP A 56 16.84 3.78 -2.12
N PRO A 57 18.14 4.05 -2.35
CA PRO A 57 18.99 3.19 -3.17
C PRO A 57 19.19 1.80 -2.56
N ASP A 58 19.07 1.66 -1.23
CA ASP A 58 19.12 0.37 -0.56
C ASP A 58 17.74 -0.32 -0.60
N ARG A 59 17.53 -1.08 -1.69
CA ARG A 59 16.29 -1.83 -1.92
C ARG A 59 16.00 -2.89 -0.86
N SER A 60 17.01 -3.35 -0.11
CA SER A 60 16.80 -4.39 0.91
C SER A 60 15.83 -3.92 2.00
N LYS A 61 15.69 -2.61 2.19
CA LYS A 61 14.78 -1.98 3.13
C LYS A 61 13.30 -2.17 2.79
N TYR A 62 12.95 -2.38 1.52
CA TYR A 62 11.55 -2.42 1.08
C TYR A 62 11.23 -3.52 0.05
N SER A 63 12.22 -4.22 -0.49
CA SER A 63 11.99 -5.22 -1.55
C SER A 63 11.04 -6.34 -1.13
N GLN A 64 11.01 -6.69 0.16
CA GLN A 64 10.08 -7.71 0.68
C GLN A 64 8.60 -7.30 0.58
N LEU A 65 8.30 -6.00 0.53
CA LEU A 65 6.92 -5.51 0.37
C LEU A 65 6.32 -5.88 -0.98
N PHE A 66 7.17 -6.13 -1.98
CA PHE A 66 6.77 -6.51 -3.34
C PHE A 66 6.61 -8.03 -3.51
N ALA A 67 6.89 -8.84 -2.48
CA ALA A 67 6.84 -10.29 -2.59
C ALA A 67 5.40 -10.78 -2.78
N GLY A 68 5.14 -11.45 -3.91
CA GLY A 68 3.82 -11.99 -4.25
C GLY A 68 2.78 -10.92 -4.57
N VAL A 69 3.20 -9.69 -4.90
CA VAL A 69 2.31 -8.64 -5.41
C VAL A 69 2.02 -8.90 -6.88
N ASP A 70 0.74 -8.90 -7.23
CA ASP A 70 0.22 -9.10 -8.59
C ASP A 70 0.14 -7.79 -9.40
N ALA A 71 -0.03 -6.65 -8.73
CA ALA A 71 -0.15 -5.33 -9.32
C ALA A 71 0.38 -4.21 -8.41
#